data_AF-A0A6P5AVN8-F1
#
_entry.id   AF-A0A6P5AVN8-F1
#
_cell.length_a   1.000
_cell.length_b   1.000
_cell.length_c   1.000
_cell.angle_alpha   90.00
_cell.angle_beta   90.00
_cell.angle_gamma   90.00
#
_symmetry.space_group_name_H-M   'P 1'
#
loop_
_entity.id
_entity.type
_entity.pdbx_description
1 polymer ?
#
loop_
_entity_poly.entity_id
_entity_poly.type
_entity_poly.pdbx_seq_one_letter_code
_entity_poly.pdbx_strand_id
1 'polypeptide(L)'
;MFLDKTLLFPLLAAISLASSAEEACTSPLGMASKVIRDNQITGSSTYCGGTGCWGPKLGRLHNDDAWYPQNYGNPGRKQWFQVDLRERRRITGVQTQGHRYTYSYYVTSFKVQFSDDGTTWKTFATSHEDMV
;
A
#
# COMPACT_ATOMS: atom_id res chain seq x y z
N MET A 1 -20.60 -44.18 -52.06
CA MET A 1 -20.64 -43.04 -53.00
C MET A 1 -20.64 -41.78 -52.15
N PHE A 2 -19.61 -40.97 -52.00
CA PHE A 2 -18.27 -40.88 -52.57
C PHE A 2 -17.20 -41.21 -51.51
N LEU A 3 -16.11 -41.83 -51.95
CA LEU A 3 -14.81 -41.83 -51.27
C LEU A 3 -13.97 -40.76 -51.97
N ASP A 4 -13.32 -39.85 -51.24
CA ASP A 4 -11.91 -39.56 -51.54
C ASP A 4 -11.13 -38.92 -50.37
N LYS A 5 -9.98 -39.54 -50.12
CA LYS A 5 -8.68 -39.10 -49.55
C LYS A 5 -8.56 -38.37 -48.21
N THR A 6 -8.13 -39.19 -47.24
CA THR A 6 -7.20 -38.89 -46.15
C THR A 6 -5.96 -38.10 -46.60
N LEU A 7 -5.62 -37.03 -45.87
CA LEU A 7 -4.23 -36.61 -45.62
C LEU A 7 -4.08 -36.28 -44.13
N LEU A 8 -3.41 -37.15 -43.39
CA LEU A 8 -2.80 -36.85 -42.09
C LEU A 8 -1.54 -36.00 -42.35
N PHE A 9 -1.28 -34.97 -41.55
CA PHE A 9 -0.32 -35.05 -40.44
C PHE A 9 -0.57 -33.90 -39.44
N PRO A 10 -0.30 -34.12 -38.15
CA PRO A 10 -0.71 -33.32 -37.01
C PRO A 10 0.36 -32.28 -36.68
N LEU A 11 -0.04 -31.14 -36.14
CA LEU A 11 0.82 -30.44 -35.19
C LEU A 11 -0.05 -29.46 -34.42
N LEU A 12 0.00 -29.59 -33.09
CA LEU A 12 -0.37 -28.57 -32.11
C LEU A 12 -1.40 -27.56 -32.62
N ALA A 13 -2.67 -27.75 -32.25
CA ALA A 13 -3.40 -26.57 -31.81
C ALA A 13 -2.46 -25.88 -30.82
N ALA A 14 -1.87 -24.76 -31.23
CA ALA A 14 -1.18 -23.90 -30.30
C ALA A 14 -2.22 -23.64 -29.22
N ILE A 15 -2.07 -24.32 -28.09
CA ILE A 15 -2.68 -23.88 -26.85
C ILE A 15 -2.08 -22.49 -26.73
N SER A 16 -2.83 -21.48 -27.17
CA SER A 16 -2.58 -20.14 -26.69
C SER A 16 -2.83 -20.29 -25.21
N LEU A 17 -1.77 -20.59 -24.46
CA LEU A 17 -1.66 -20.11 -23.11
C LEU A 17 -1.75 -18.61 -23.30
N ALA A 18 -2.99 -18.10 -23.30
CA ALA A 18 -3.24 -16.80 -22.76
C ALA A 18 -2.64 -16.92 -21.36
N SER A 19 -1.36 -16.57 -21.24
CA SER A 19 -0.88 -15.93 -20.06
C SER A 19 -1.82 -14.74 -19.94
N SER A 20 -2.90 -14.95 -19.18
CA SER A 20 -3.42 -13.87 -18.37
C SER A 20 -2.20 -13.43 -17.61
N ALA A 21 -1.47 -12.44 -18.14
CA ALA A 21 -0.63 -11.63 -17.32
C ALA A 21 -1.54 -11.29 -16.15
N GLU A 22 -1.27 -11.85 -14.96
CA GLU A 22 -1.80 -11.31 -13.73
C GLU A 22 -1.63 -9.81 -13.90
N GLU A 23 -2.73 -9.06 -14.04
CA GLU A 23 -2.61 -7.61 -14.07
C GLU A 23 -1.84 -7.26 -12.81
N ALA A 24 -0.60 -6.81 -12.99
CA ALA A 24 0.28 -6.57 -11.88
C ALA A 24 -0.44 -5.55 -11.00
N CYS A 25 -0.87 -5.99 -9.82
CA CYS A 25 -1.66 -5.19 -8.91
C CYS A 25 -0.70 -4.22 -8.21
N THR A 26 -0.08 -3.32 -8.97
CA THR A 26 1.00 -2.41 -8.56
C THR A 26 0.60 -0.94 -8.71
N SER A 27 -0.61 -0.69 -9.23
CA SER A 27 -1.14 0.67 -9.41
C SER A 27 -1.35 1.38 -8.06
N PRO A 28 -0.95 2.66 -7.93
CA PRO A 28 -1.09 3.40 -6.69
C PRO A 28 -2.57 3.66 -6.35
N LEU A 29 -2.93 3.44 -5.08
CA LEU A 29 -4.33 3.60 -4.61
C LEU A 29 -4.75 5.05 -4.31
N GLY A 30 -3.83 6.02 -4.41
CA GLY A 30 -4.20 7.43 -4.36
C GLY A 30 -3.66 8.26 -3.19
N MET A 31 -2.68 7.74 -2.44
CA MET A 31 -2.02 8.52 -1.36
C MET A 31 -1.30 9.76 -1.92
N ALA A 32 -0.42 9.59 -2.91
CA ALA A 32 0.35 10.69 -3.51
C ALA A 32 -0.53 11.60 -4.39
N SER A 33 -1.44 11.01 -5.18
CA SER A 33 -2.31 11.75 -6.12
C SER A 33 -3.50 12.45 -5.44
N LYS A 34 -3.67 12.30 -4.11
CA LYS A 34 -4.78 12.87 -3.33
C LYS A 34 -6.18 12.36 -3.71
N VAL A 35 -6.27 11.25 -4.46
CA VAL A 35 -7.54 10.54 -4.68
C VAL A 35 -8.09 10.01 -3.35
N ILE A 36 -7.21 9.51 -2.46
CA ILE A 36 -7.55 9.31 -1.05
C ILE A 36 -7.58 10.67 -0.38
N ARG A 37 -8.74 11.08 0.13
CA ARG A 37 -8.97 12.41 0.71
C ARG A 37 -8.39 12.52 2.12
N ASP A 38 -8.18 13.75 2.59
CA ASP A 38 -7.59 13.99 3.93
C ASP A 38 -8.43 13.39 5.07
N ASN A 39 -9.76 13.36 4.94
CA ASN A 39 -10.65 12.76 5.93
C ASN A 39 -10.62 11.23 5.96
N GLN A 40 -9.90 10.59 5.04
CA GLN A 40 -9.63 9.16 5.04
C GLN A 40 -8.31 8.83 5.75
N ILE A 41 -7.52 9.83 6.15
CA ILE A 41 -6.20 9.64 6.73
C ILE A 41 -6.24 10.10 8.19
N THR A 42 -6.02 9.17 9.09
CA THR A 42 -6.01 9.41 10.54
C THR A 42 -4.74 8.84 11.16
N GLY A 43 -4.47 9.23 12.39
CA GLY A 43 -3.32 8.76 13.14
C GLY A 43 -3.58 8.85 14.63
N SER A 44 -2.83 8.07 15.40
CA SER A 44 -2.96 7.97 16.85
C SER A 44 -2.81 9.31 17.57
N SER A 45 -1.96 10.18 17.05
CA SER A 45 -1.75 11.53 17.56
C SER A 45 -1.13 12.42 16.49
N THR A 46 -1.11 13.72 16.77
CA THR A 46 -0.44 14.74 15.96
C THR A 46 0.48 15.51 16.89
N TYR A 47 1.75 15.66 16.50
CA TYR A 47 2.66 16.61 17.11
C TYR A 47 2.30 18.01 16.63
N CYS A 48 2.08 18.93 17.57
CA CYS A 48 1.93 20.36 17.32
C CYS A 48 3.02 21.11 18.09
N GLY A 49 3.79 21.92 17.38
CA GLY A 49 4.83 22.79 17.91
C GLY A 49 4.55 24.25 17.56
N GLY A 50 5.48 25.14 17.91
CA GLY A 50 5.30 26.59 17.71
C GLY A 50 5.13 27.01 16.25
N THR A 51 5.62 26.23 15.29
CA THR A 51 5.57 26.54 13.85
C THR A 51 4.47 25.82 13.09
N GLY A 52 3.69 24.94 13.73
CA GLY A 52 2.61 24.21 13.07
C GLY A 52 2.25 22.87 13.72
N CYS A 53 1.34 22.17 13.05
CA CYS A 53 0.89 20.83 13.42
C CYS A 53 1.16 19.86 12.28
N TRP A 54 1.79 18.73 12.62
CA TRP A 54 2.19 17.74 11.64
C TRP A 54 1.25 16.55 11.60
N GLY A 55 0.03 16.81 11.14
CA GLY A 55 -1.05 15.83 11.17
C GLY A 55 -0.93 14.72 10.12
N PRO A 56 -1.73 13.64 10.27
CA PRO A 56 -1.69 12.47 9.39
C PRO A 56 -1.85 12.79 7.90
N LYS A 57 -2.64 13.81 7.53
CA LYS A 57 -2.82 14.23 6.13
C LYS A 57 -1.51 14.63 5.42
N LEU A 58 -0.47 14.99 6.18
CA LEU A 58 0.85 15.30 5.65
C LEU A 58 1.69 14.05 5.33
N GLY A 59 1.31 12.87 5.86
CA GLY A 59 1.97 11.58 5.62
C GLY A 59 1.70 11.00 4.23
N ARG A 60 1.78 11.82 3.18
CA ARG A 60 1.66 11.40 1.77
C ARG A 60 3.04 11.36 1.15
N LEU A 61 3.26 10.42 0.23
CA LEU A 61 4.48 10.37 -0.57
C LEU A 61 4.67 11.68 -1.34
N HIS A 62 5.91 12.10 -1.47
CA HIS A 62 6.35 13.31 -2.20
C HIS A 62 5.80 14.64 -1.67
N ASN A 63 5.14 14.64 -0.51
CA ASN A 63 4.71 15.86 0.15
C ASN A 63 5.91 16.63 0.71
N ASP A 64 5.76 17.95 0.89
CA ASP A 64 6.84 18.81 1.39
C ASP A 64 7.13 18.58 2.88
N ASP A 65 6.12 18.10 3.60
CA ASP A 65 6.13 17.87 5.04
C ASP A 65 5.65 16.45 5.36
N ALA A 66 5.82 16.02 6.61
CA ALA A 66 5.52 14.65 7.06
C ALA A 66 4.53 14.61 8.23
N TRP A 67 4.01 13.42 8.53
CA TRP A 67 3.26 13.18 9.78
C TRP A 67 4.22 12.89 10.93
N TYR A 68 4.00 13.54 12.07
CA TYR A 68 4.67 13.24 13.32
C TYR A 68 3.63 12.96 14.41
N PRO A 69 3.65 11.80 15.08
CA PRO A 69 2.87 11.60 16.29
C PRO A 69 3.47 12.39 17.46
N GLN A 70 2.69 12.74 18.48
CA GLN A 70 3.11 13.57 19.63
C GLN A 70 4.38 13.06 20.33
N ASN A 71 4.64 11.74 20.29
CA ASN A 71 5.81 11.09 20.89
C ASN A 71 6.66 10.37 19.84
N TYR A 72 6.91 10.98 18.68
CA TYR A 72 7.61 10.38 17.53
C TYR A 72 9.00 9.79 17.84
N GLY A 73 9.67 10.25 18.90
CA GLY A 73 10.97 9.71 19.35
C GLY A 73 10.89 8.51 20.31
N ASN A 74 9.69 8.02 20.66
CA ASN A 74 9.51 6.95 21.63
C ASN A 74 8.94 5.67 20.98
N PRO A 75 9.79 4.69 20.63
CA PRO A 75 9.34 3.45 19.98
C PRO A 75 8.48 2.56 20.90
N GLY A 76 8.48 2.79 22.22
CA GLY A 76 7.63 2.08 23.17
C GLY A 76 6.16 2.49 23.12
N ARG A 77 5.83 3.59 22.42
CA ARG A 77 4.45 4.01 22.21
C ARG A 77 3.90 3.37 20.93
N LYS A 78 2.76 2.70 21.05
CA LYS A 78 2.00 2.10 19.93
C LYS A 78 1.32 3.20 19.09
N GLN A 79 2.10 4.00 18.38
CA GLN A 79 1.59 4.99 17.43
C GLN A 79 1.14 4.29 16.15
N TRP A 80 0.13 4.84 15.48
CA TRP A 80 -0.40 4.27 14.24
C TRP A 80 -0.79 5.37 13.26
N PHE A 81 -0.72 5.02 11.98
CA PHE A 81 -1.17 5.79 10.84
C PHE A 81 -2.18 4.92 10.08
N GLN A 82 -3.38 5.44 9.88
CA GLN A 82 -4.50 4.68 9.32
C GLN A 82 -5.02 5.38 8.08
N VAL A 83 -5.30 4.57 7.06
CA VAL A 83 -5.94 4.99 5.82
C VAL A 83 -7.23 4.21 5.63
N ASP A 84 -8.35 4.90 5.58
CA ASP A 84 -9.66 4.32 5.25
C ASP A 84 -9.86 4.31 3.73
N LEU A 85 -9.81 3.13 3.12
CA LEU A 85 -9.99 2.96 1.67
C LEU A 85 -11.46 3.03 1.23
N ARG A 86 -12.43 3.12 2.15
CA ARG A 86 -13.90 3.15 1.95
C ARG A 86 -14.53 1.90 1.36
N GLU A 87 -13.74 1.10 0.66
CA GLU A 87 -14.13 -0.18 0.08
C GLU A 87 -12.99 -1.18 0.20
N ARG A 88 -13.33 -2.46 0.12
CA ARG A 88 -12.35 -3.54 0.21
C ARG A 88 -11.45 -3.51 -1.03
N ARG A 89 -10.14 -3.38 -0.84
CA ARG A 89 -9.12 -3.37 -1.90
C ARG A 89 -8.05 -4.42 -1.65
N ARG A 90 -7.51 -5.02 -2.73
CA ARG A 90 -6.29 -5.84 -2.67
C ARG A 90 -5.10 -4.90 -2.51
N ILE A 91 -4.35 -5.05 -1.42
CA ILE A 91 -3.11 -4.31 -1.17
C ILE A 91 -1.96 -5.29 -1.35
N THR A 92 -1.00 -4.92 -2.18
CA THR A 92 0.16 -5.75 -2.57
C THR A 92 1.49 -5.19 -2.10
N GLY A 93 1.52 -3.93 -1.67
CA GLY A 93 2.73 -3.28 -1.21
C GLY A 93 2.43 -1.94 -0.53
N VAL A 94 3.41 -1.48 0.25
CA VAL A 94 3.38 -0.18 0.92
C VAL A 94 4.70 0.50 0.68
N GLN A 95 4.66 1.71 0.10
CA GLN A 95 5.84 2.56 0.03
C GLN A 95 5.85 3.49 1.24
N THR A 96 7.01 3.58 1.89
CA THR A 96 7.21 4.48 3.03
C THR A 96 8.20 5.57 2.65
N GLN A 97 8.08 6.72 3.31
CA GLN A 97 9.00 7.83 3.13
C GLN A 97 9.18 8.52 4.49
N GLY A 98 10.41 8.94 4.78
CA GLY A 98 10.69 9.88 5.83
C GLY A 98 10.34 11.31 5.45
N HIS A 99 10.71 12.26 6.31
CA HIS A 99 10.64 13.66 5.95
C HIS A 99 11.61 13.99 4.80
N ARG A 100 11.13 14.73 3.80
CA ARG A 100 11.82 14.85 2.51
C ARG A 100 13.01 15.81 2.51
N TYR A 101 12.86 16.97 3.16
CA TYR A 101 13.79 18.09 3.00
C TYR A 101 14.47 18.51 4.29
N THR A 102 13.69 18.91 5.30
CA THR A 102 14.17 19.62 6.50
C THR A 102 14.80 18.69 7.54
N TYR A 103 14.24 17.50 7.72
CA TYR A 103 14.65 16.59 8.79
C TYR A 103 14.99 15.20 8.26
N SER A 104 16.04 14.58 8.81
CA SER A 104 16.43 13.20 8.49
C SER A 104 15.68 12.17 9.36
N TYR A 105 14.36 12.32 9.47
CA TYR A 105 13.51 11.42 10.27
C TYR A 105 12.79 10.43 9.37
N TYR A 106 12.92 9.14 9.69
CA TYR A 106 12.27 8.03 8.99
C TYR A 106 12.01 6.86 9.95
N VAL A 107 11.03 6.04 9.61
CA VAL A 107 10.70 4.82 10.34
C VAL A 107 11.47 3.65 9.71
N THR A 108 12.20 2.89 10.52
CA THR A 108 13.01 1.75 10.05
C THR A 108 12.28 0.41 10.14
N SER A 109 11.31 0.31 11.03
CA SER A 109 10.52 -0.91 11.22
C SER A 109 9.10 -0.55 11.63
N PHE A 110 8.14 -1.27 11.08
CA PHE A 110 6.73 -1.09 11.37
C PHE A 110 5.98 -2.42 11.23
N LYS A 111 4.77 -2.46 11.77
CA LYS A 111 3.82 -3.56 11.56
C LYS A 111 2.66 -3.04 10.73
N VAL A 112 2.16 -3.86 9.82
CA VAL A 112 0.94 -3.58 9.09
C VAL A 112 -0.21 -4.29 9.78
N GLN A 113 -1.29 -3.56 10.04
CA GLN A 113 -2.55 -4.13 10.50
C GLN A 113 -3.66 -3.74 9.53
N PHE A 114 -4.66 -4.61 9.40
CA PHE A 114 -5.82 -4.38 8.58
C PHE A 114 -7.10 -4.75 9.34
N SER A 115 -8.20 -4.14 8.91
CA SER A 115 -9.52 -4.30 9.53
C SER A 115 -10.59 -4.07 8.47
N ASP A 116 -11.67 -4.87 8.54
CA ASP A 116 -12.86 -4.72 7.69
C ASP A 116 -13.95 -3.84 8.35
N ASP A 117 -13.86 -3.61 9.67
CA ASP A 117 -14.88 -2.93 10.49
C ASP A 117 -14.35 -1.66 11.20
N GLY A 118 -13.03 -1.41 11.16
CA GLY A 118 -12.35 -0.33 11.87
C GLY A 118 -12.15 -0.58 13.37
N THR A 119 -12.67 -1.68 13.93
CA THR A 119 -12.64 -1.99 15.37
C THR A 119 -11.81 -3.22 15.69
N THR A 120 -11.88 -4.25 14.85
CA THR A 120 -11.17 -5.51 15.00
C THR A 120 -9.99 -5.54 14.04
N TRP A 121 -8.78 -5.60 14.58
CA TRP A 121 -7.55 -5.47 13.81
C TRP A 121 -6.78 -6.79 13.77
N LYS A 122 -6.29 -7.14 12.58
CA LYS A 122 -5.41 -8.29 12.35
C LYS A 122 -4.05 -7.78 11.93
N THR A 123 -3.00 -8.32 12.53
CA THR A 123 -1.63 -8.02 12.10
C THR A 123 -1.30 -8.85 10.87
N PHE A 124 -0.85 -8.19 9.80
CA PHE A 124 -0.27 -8.87 8.66
C PHE A 124 1.09 -9.44 9.08
N ALA A 125 1.20 -10.77 9.08
CA ALA A 125 2.45 -11.44 9.39
C ALA A 125 3.28 -11.53 8.10
N THR A 126 4.41 -10.85 8.07
CA THR A 126 5.40 -11.00 6.98
C THR A 126 6.62 -11.70 7.54
N SER A 127 7.24 -12.56 6.73
CA SER A 127 8.67 -12.82 6.84
C SER A 127 9.44 -11.52 6.60
N HIS A 128 10.64 -11.38 7.17
CA HIS A 128 11.43 -10.15 7.10
C HIS A 128 11.83 -9.72 5.68
N GLU A 129 11.71 -10.63 4.70
CA GLU A 129 12.14 -10.43 3.31
C GLU A 129 11.08 -9.81 2.39
N ASP A 130 9.80 -9.76 2.80
CA ASP A 130 8.69 -9.45 1.89
C ASP A 130 8.30 -7.95 1.82
N MET A 131 9.01 -7.07 2.54
CA MET A 131 8.63 -5.66 2.70
C MET A 131 9.71 -4.66 2.24
N VAL A 132 10.67 -5.10 1.41
CA VAL A 132 11.71 -4.26 0.79
C VAL A 132 11.43 -4.07 -0.70
#